data_AF-A0ABD0PKY9-F1
#
_entry.id   AF-A0ABD0PKY9-F1
#
_cell.length_a   1.000
_cell.length_b   1.000
_cell.length_c   1.000
_cell.angle_alpha   90.00
_cell.angle_beta   90.00
_cell.angle_gamma   90.00
#
_symmetry.space_group_name_H-M   'P 1'
#
loop_
_entity.id
_entity.type
_entity.pdbx_description
1 polymer ?
#
loop_
_entity_poly.entity_id
_entity_poly.type
_entity_poly.pdbx_seq_one_letter_code
_entity_poly.pdbx_strand_id
1 'polypeptide(L)'
;YPDFDRTGSICVAEHINNTLTRYRWLVSAPTGPDGVTSPMKEVDFDTFFTSSKTITLDSVYFQAGSRVQCAARAVNSNGDEGLELTSPIVSISQED
;
A
#
# COMPACT_ATOMS: atom_id res chain seq x y z
N TYR A 1 6.97 14.77 1.50
CA TYR A 1 5.95 14.63 2.55
C TYR A 1 5.42 16.02 2.90
N PRO A 2 4.32 16.46 2.29
CA PRO A 2 3.82 17.83 2.47
C PRO A 2 3.36 18.12 3.91
N ASP A 3 2.91 17.11 4.66
CA ASP A 3 2.40 17.29 6.03
C ASP A 3 3.39 16.89 7.15
N PHE A 4 4.65 16.58 6.82
CA PHE A 4 5.60 16.11 7.83
C PHE A 4 5.86 17.15 8.93
N ASP A 5 5.91 18.44 8.59
CA ASP A 5 6.09 19.51 9.58
C ASP A 5 4.96 19.54 10.62
N ARG A 6 3.78 19.02 10.26
CA ARG A 6 2.61 18.92 11.16
C ARG A 6 2.61 17.63 11.97
N THR A 7 3.09 16.54 11.40
CA THR A 7 3.00 15.19 12.01
C THR A 7 4.30 14.72 12.67
N GLY A 8 5.44 15.35 12.39
CA GLY A 8 6.75 14.88 12.82
C GLY A 8 6.92 14.83 14.33
N SER A 9 6.42 15.84 15.06
CA SER A 9 6.44 15.84 16.52
C SER A 9 5.61 14.71 17.12
N ILE A 10 4.47 14.37 16.49
CA ILE A 10 3.62 13.24 16.89
C ILE A 10 4.34 11.92 16.62
N CYS A 11 4.96 11.76 15.44
CA CYS A 11 5.73 10.54 15.13
C CYS A 11 6.86 10.28 16.12
N VAL A 12 7.55 11.34 16.58
CA VAL A 12 8.59 11.25 17.61
C VAL A 12 8.01 10.89 18.97
N ALA A 13 6.92 11.56 19.38
CA ALA A 13 6.26 11.31 20.67
C ALA A 13 5.69 9.89 20.77
N GLU A 14 5.14 9.37 19.67
CA GLU A 14 4.61 8.00 19.57
C GLU A 14 5.69 6.96 19.28
N HIS A 15 6.97 7.36 19.21
CA HIS A 15 8.10 6.47 18.93
C HIS A 15 7.92 5.61 17.68
N ILE A 16 7.38 6.20 16.60
CA ILE A 16 7.15 5.50 15.33
C ILE A 16 8.48 5.01 14.73
N ASN A 17 8.50 3.74 14.38
CA ASN A 17 9.62 3.12 13.68
C ASN A 17 9.22 2.81 12.22
N ASN A 18 9.76 3.60 11.30
CA ASN A 18 9.43 3.50 9.87
C ASN A 18 9.79 2.15 9.26
N THR A 19 10.77 1.41 9.80
CA THR A 19 11.12 0.07 9.27
C THR A 19 10.10 -1.00 9.65
N LEU A 20 9.28 -0.75 10.67
CA LEU A 20 8.19 -1.64 11.11
C LEU A 20 6.85 -1.27 10.48
N THR A 21 6.75 -0.10 9.85
CA THR A 21 5.52 0.38 9.22
C THR A 21 5.07 -0.62 8.16
N ARG A 22 3.79 -1.00 8.22
CA ARG A 22 3.21 -1.98 7.30
C ARG A 22 2.52 -1.27 6.15
N TYR A 23 2.74 -1.80 4.96
CA TYR A 23 2.10 -1.32 3.73
C TYR A 23 1.29 -2.45 3.11
N ARG A 24 0.10 -2.10 2.62
CA ARG A 24 -0.75 -2.99 1.82
C ARG A 24 -1.06 -2.29 0.51
N TRP A 25 -1.12 -3.07 -0.57
CA TRP A 25 -1.52 -2.58 -1.87
C TRP A 25 -2.92 -3.09 -2.18
N LEU A 26 -3.82 -2.18 -2.50
CA LEU A 26 -5.16 -2.49 -2.95
C LEU A 26 -5.25 -2.20 -4.46
N VAL A 27 -5.88 -3.09 -5.21
CA VAL A 27 -6.00 -2.97 -6.67
C VAL A 27 -7.40 -3.30 -7.15
N SER A 28 -7.80 -2.71 -8.27
CA SER A 28 -9.00 -3.11 -9.00
C SER A 28 -8.78 -3.09 -10.52
N ALA A 29 -9.66 -3.77 -11.24
CA ALA A 29 -9.78 -3.60 -12.69
C ALA A 29 -10.07 -2.14 -13.05
N PRO A 30 -9.78 -1.71 -14.30
CA PRO A 30 -10.24 -0.45 -14.82
C PRO A 30 -11.76 -0.29 -14.68
N THR A 31 -12.20 0.96 -14.58
CA THR A 31 -13.63 1.28 -14.65
C THR A 31 -14.16 0.84 -16.02
N GLY A 32 -15.29 0.13 -16.04
CA GLY A 32 -15.92 -0.34 -17.26
C GLY A 32 -16.42 0.81 -18.14
N PRO A 33 -16.70 0.56 -19.43
CA PRO A 33 -17.28 1.57 -20.33
C PRO A 33 -18.65 2.08 -19.87
N ASP A 34 -19.35 1.30 -19.04
CA ASP A 34 -20.62 1.63 -18.40
C ASP A 34 -20.45 2.49 -17.13
N GLY A 35 -19.22 2.82 -16.76
CA GLY A 35 -18.88 3.57 -15.54
C GLY A 35 -18.86 2.70 -14.27
N VAL A 36 -19.12 1.40 -14.37
CA VAL A 36 -19.14 0.50 -13.22
C VAL A 36 -17.69 0.17 -12.81
N THR A 37 -17.42 0.33 -11.52
CA THR A 37 -16.09 0.11 -10.92
C THR A 37 -16.11 -1.12 -10.02
N SER A 38 -15.11 -1.99 -10.17
CA SER A 38 -14.88 -3.07 -9.22
C SER A 38 -14.38 -2.53 -7.87
N PRO A 39 -14.72 -3.19 -6.75
CA PRO A 39 -14.15 -2.84 -5.45
C PRO A 39 -12.65 -3.08 -5.43
N MET A 40 -11.93 -2.28 -4.65
CA MET A 40 -10.50 -2.46 -4.39
C MET A 40 -10.28 -3.74 -3.58
N LYS A 41 -9.29 -4.54 -3.96
CA LYS A 41 -8.92 -5.78 -3.28
C LYS A 41 -7.43 -5.80 -2.98
N GLU A 42 -7.06 -6.38 -1.84
CA GLU A 42 -5.66 -6.51 -1.45
C GLU A 42 -4.88 -7.42 -2.40
N VAL A 43 -3.68 -6.99 -2.73
CA VAL A 43 -2.66 -7.82 -3.39
C VAL A 43 -1.99 -8.62 -2.29
N ASP A 44 -2.27 -9.91 -2.27
CA ASP A 44 -1.71 -10.85 -1.30
C ASP A 44 -0.91 -11.95 -2.02
N PHE A 45 0.17 -12.41 -1.39
CA PHE A 45 1.01 -13.49 -1.90
C PHE A 45 1.45 -14.40 -0.76
N ASP A 46 0.95 -15.62 -0.75
CA ASP A 46 1.36 -16.65 0.21
C ASP A 46 2.26 -17.68 -0.46
N THR A 47 3.48 -17.86 0.06
CA THR A 47 4.43 -18.86 -0.46
C THR A 47 4.90 -19.81 0.64
N PHE A 48 4.11 -20.86 0.89
CA PHE A 48 4.45 -21.89 1.85
C PHE A 48 5.66 -22.71 1.41
N PHE A 49 6.57 -23.01 2.35
CA PHE A 49 7.77 -23.86 2.15
C PHE A 49 8.76 -23.37 1.05
N THR A 50 9.05 -22.07 0.96
CA THR A 50 9.99 -21.53 -0.04
C THR A 50 11.48 -21.78 0.27
N SER A 51 12.30 -21.88 -0.79
CA SER A 51 13.70 -22.33 -0.81
C SER A 51 14.71 -21.17 -0.87
N SER A 52 15.90 -21.38 -0.31
CA SER A 52 16.98 -20.39 -0.12
C SER A 52 17.77 -20.00 -1.38
N LYS A 53 17.36 -20.43 -2.57
CA LYS A 53 18.07 -20.14 -3.83
C LYS A 53 17.22 -19.40 -4.86
N THR A 54 16.06 -18.87 -4.47
CA THR A 54 15.04 -18.37 -5.40
C THR A 54 14.39 -17.08 -4.93
N ILE A 55 14.15 -16.16 -5.87
CA ILE A 55 13.29 -14.99 -5.69
C ILE A 55 11.84 -15.48 -5.68
N THR A 56 11.05 -15.02 -4.70
CA THR A 56 9.67 -15.51 -4.46
C THR A 56 8.61 -14.63 -5.16
N LEU A 57 8.85 -13.33 -5.26
CA LEU A 57 8.08 -12.39 -6.07
C LEU A 57 9.03 -11.26 -6.49
N ASP A 58 9.09 -10.98 -7.79
CA ASP A 58 9.96 -9.92 -8.34
C ASP A 58 9.15 -8.64 -8.61
N SER A 59 8.03 -8.78 -9.31
CA SER A 59 7.23 -7.63 -9.74
C SER A 59 5.78 -8.03 -10.02
N VAL A 60 4.85 -7.11 -9.80
CA VAL A 60 3.45 -7.20 -10.21
C VAL A 60 3.22 -6.18 -11.33
N TYR A 61 2.66 -6.63 -12.45
CA TYR A 61 2.38 -5.77 -13.60
C TYR A 61 0.89 -5.48 -13.70
N PHE A 62 0.56 -4.23 -14.02
CA PHE A 62 -0.81 -3.75 -14.18
C PHE A 62 -1.03 -3.26 -15.61
N GLN A 63 -2.24 -3.49 -16.14
CA GLN A 63 -2.64 -2.88 -17.40
C GLN A 63 -2.97 -1.40 -17.22
N ALA A 64 -2.94 -0.63 -18.31
CA ALA A 64 -3.40 0.75 -18.30
C ALA A 64 -4.85 0.85 -17.80
N GLY A 65 -5.14 1.85 -16.98
CA GLY A 65 -6.42 2.04 -16.31
C GLY A 65 -6.65 1.18 -15.08
N SER A 66 -5.78 0.19 -14.77
CA SER A 66 -5.83 -0.49 -13.48
C SER A 66 -5.75 0.53 -12.35
N ARG A 67 -6.52 0.31 -11.29
CA ARG A 67 -6.60 1.24 -10.16
C ARG A 67 -5.79 0.69 -9.01
N VAL A 68 -4.99 1.52 -8.38
CA VAL A 68 -4.06 1.15 -7.30
C VAL A 68 -4.22 2.13 -6.15
N GLN A 69 -4.15 1.62 -4.92
CA GLN A 69 -4.20 2.40 -3.70
C GLN A 69 -3.26 1.78 -2.67
N CYS A 70 -2.52 2.63 -1.96
CA CYS A 70 -1.69 2.21 -0.85
C CYS A 70 -2.46 2.39 0.46
N ALA A 71 -2.40 1.40 1.35
CA ALA A 71 -2.77 1.54 2.75
C ALA A 71 -1.51 1.41 3.59
N ALA A 72 -1.35 2.28 4.58
CA ALA A 72 -0.19 2.30 5.46
C ALA A 72 -0.63 2.29 6.92
N ARG A 73 0.06 1.53 7.75
CA ARG A 73 -0.13 1.49 9.20
C ARG A 73 1.20 1.72 9.89
N ALA A 74 1.30 2.86 10.56
CA ALA A 74 2.48 3.20 11.35
C ALA A 74 2.60 2.23 12.54
N VAL A 75 3.83 1.84 12.86
CA VAL A 75 4.12 0.92 13.97
C VAL A 75 5.14 1.58 14.87
N ASN A 76 4.87 1.60 16.18
CA ASN A 76 5.80 2.17 17.15
C ASN A 76 6.94 1.20 17.47
N SER A 77 7.90 1.67 18.26
CA SER A 77 9.07 0.88 18.65
C SER A 77 8.75 -0.33 19.54
N ASN A 78 7.55 -0.39 20.12
CA ASN A 78 7.06 -1.55 20.89
C ASN A 78 6.35 -2.60 20.00
N GLY A 79 6.15 -2.29 18.71
CA GLY A 79 5.38 -3.12 17.79
C GLY A 79 3.88 -2.85 17.79
N ASP A 80 3.41 -1.82 18.51
CA ASP A 80 2.00 -1.45 18.51
C ASP A 80 1.64 -0.76 17.20
N GLU A 81 0.51 -1.18 16.64
CA GLU A 81 0.01 -0.69 15.38
C GLU A 81 -0.93 0.51 15.57
N GLY A 82 -0.70 1.57 14.79
CA GLY A 82 -1.56 2.74 14.74
C GLY A 82 -2.82 2.54 13.88
N LEU A 83 -3.53 3.64 13.64
CA LEU A 83 -4.63 3.67 12.68
C LEU A 83 -4.10 3.51 11.25
N GLU A 84 -4.80 2.73 10.44
CA GLU A 84 -4.50 2.60 9.02
C GLU A 84 -4.99 3.82 8.25
N LEU A 85 -4.14 4.33 7.35
CA LEU A 85 -4.47 5.43 6.45
C LEU A 85 -4.34 4.97 5.00
N THR A 86 -5.24 5.42 4.14
CA THR A 86 -5.24 5.10 2.72
C THR A 86 -4.85 6.32 1.88
N SER A 87 -4.07 6.08 0.83
CA SER A 87 -3.82 7.07 -0.20
C SER A 87 -5.07 7.32 -1.04
N PRO A 88 -5.12 8.38 -1.85
CA PRO A 88 -6.02 8.44 -3.00
C PRO A 88 -5.82 7.22 -3.92
N ILE A 89 -6.87 6.86 -4.66
CA ILE A 89 -6.80 5.84 -5.71
C ILE A 89 -6.19 6.48 -6.96
N VAL A 90 -5.18 5.83 -7.54
CA VAL A 90 -4.51 6.28 -8.76
C VAL A 90 -4.74 5.26 -9.88
N SER A 91 -4.99 5.75 -11.10
CA SER A 91 -5.08 4.92 -12.30
C SER A 91 -3.71 4.80 -12.96
N ILE A 92 -3.31 3.56 -13.26
CA ILE A 92 -2.03 3.28 -13.93
C ILE A 92 -2.08 3.75 -15.37
N SER A 93 -1.02 4.43 -15.83
CA SER A 93 -0.86 4.89 -17.21
C SER A 93 -1.99 5.79 -17.72
N GLN A 94 -2.61 6.58 -16.85
CA GLN A 94 -3.34 7.77 -17.27
C GLN A 94 -2.38 8.96 -17.22
N GLU A 95 -2.31 9.72 -18.31
CA GLU A 95 -1.71 11.05 -18.30
C GLU A 95 -2.67 12.01 -17.59
N ASP A 96 -2.13 12.97 -16.83
CA ASP A 96 -2.89 14.04 -16.17
C ASP A 96 -3.50 15.03 -17.19
#